data_AF-A0A933VKY6-F1
#
_entry.id   AF-A0A933VKY6-F1
#
_cell.length_a   1.000
_cell.length_b   1.000
_cell.length_c   1.000
_cell.angle_alpha   90.00
_cell.angle_beta   90.00
_cell.angle_gamma   90.00
#
_symmetry.space_group_name_H-M   'P 1'
#
loop_
_entity.id
_entity.type
_entity.pdbx_description
1 polymer ?
#
loop_
_entity_poly.entity_id
_entity_poly.type
_entity_poly.pdbx_seq_one_letter_code
_entity_poly.pdbx_strand_id
1 'polypeptide(L)' 'LKAETGDVAVDSKVDLLPTPERGFKLAVRLDVELPSVDDAETAAEIVRKAHAVCPYSNATRGNIDVALTVNGQPVS' A
#
# COMPACT_ATOMS: atom_id res chain seq x y z
N LEU A 1 -1.71 12.76 -14.86
CA LEU A 1 -2.76 12.86 -13.83
C LEU A 1 -2.34 13.96 -12.87
N LYS A 2 -3.11 15.05 -12.76
CA LYS A 2 -2.95 16.06 -11.72
C LYS A 2 -4.23 16.01 -10.89
N ALA A 3 -4.12 15.67 -9.61
CA ALA A 3 -5.23 15.54 -8.69
C ALA A 3 -4.85 16.23 -7.37
N GLU A 4 -5.78 16.97 -6.78
CA GLU A 4 -5.61 17.56 -5.46
C GLU A 4 -6.06 16.52 -4.42
N THR A 5 -5.14 16.04 -3.59
CA THR A 5 -5.40 14.92 -2.68
C THR A 5 -5.89 15.35 -1.30
N GLY A 6 -5.79 16.64 -0.97
CA GLY A 6 -6.05 17.14 0.38
C GLY A 6 -5.12 16.49 1.41
N ASP A 7 -5.63 16.28 2.62
CA ASP A 7 -4.92 15.59 3.69
C ASP A 7 -4.81 14.10 3.38
N VAL A 8 -3.58 13.61 3.21
CA VAL A 8 -3.27 12.21 2.92
C VAL A 8 -2.78 11.52 4.18
N ALA A 9 -3.33 10.35 4.49
CA ALA A 9 -2.86 9.49 5.57
C ALA A 9 -2.51 8.09 5.05
N VAL A 10 -1.54 7.44 5.70
CA VAL A 10 -1.15 6.05 5.40
C VAL A 10 -0.94 5.32 6.72
N ASP A 11 -1.78 4.35 7.00
CA ASP A 11 -1.62 3.42 8.11
C ASP A 11 -0.89 2.16 7.65
N SER A 12 0.19 1.82 8.33
CA SER A 12 1.01 0.63 8.04
C SER A 12 0.93 -0.38 9.15
N LYS A 13 0.47 -1.59 8.84
CA LYS A 13 0.45 -2.74 9.75
C LYS A 13 1.45 -3.77 9.27
N VAL A 14 2.39 -4.15 10.15
CA VAL A 14 3.46 -5.10 9.84
C VAL A 14 3.25 -6.35 10.68
N ASP A 15 3.08 -7.48 10.00
CA ASP A 15 2.87 -8.79 10.59
C ASP A 15 4.17 -9.60 10.52
N LEU A 16 4.54 -10.27 11.62
CA LEU A 16 5.66 -11.20 11.68
C LEU A 16 5.14 -12.64 11.61
N LEU A 17 5.52 -13.35 10.57
CA LEU A 17 5.01 -14.70 10.25
C LEU A 17 6.15 -15.72 10.37
N PRO A 18 5.95 -16.88 11.02
CA PRO A 18 6.94 -17.95 11.03
C PRO A 18 7.04 -18.62 9.65
N THR A 19 8.23 -19.08 9.27
CA THR A 19 8.46 -19.86 8.03
C THR A 19 8.73 -21.34 8.33
N PRO A 20 8.51 -22.26 7.36
CA PRO A 20 8.79 -23.70 7.55
C PRO A 20 10.25 -24.00 7.90
N GLU A 21 11.19 -23.15 7.48
CA GLU A 21 12.62 -23.27 7.71
C GLU A 21 13.05 -22.80 9.11
N ARG A 22 12.09 -22.62 10.03
CA ARG A 22 12.29 -22.04 11.37
C ARG A 22 12.83 -20.60 11.32
N GLY A 23 12.50 -19.86 10.28
CA GLY A 23 12.76 -18.43 10.13
C GLY A 23 11.51 -17.58 10.36
N PHE A 24 11.59 -16.30 10.00
CA PHE A 24 10.46 -15.38 9.96
C PHE A 24 10.41 -14.63 8.63
N LYS A 25 9.20 -14.31 8.18
CA LYS A 25 8.90 -13.44 7.04
C LYS A 25 7.98 -12.32 7.53
N LEU A 26 8.06 -11.15 6.90
CA LEU A 26 7.11 -10.08 7.13
C LEU A 26 5.96 -10.15 6.12
N ALA A 27 4.79 -9.66 6.54
CA ALA A 27 3.72 -9.25 5.63
C ALA A 27 3.28 -7.84 6.02
N VAL A 28 2.81 -7.05 5.06
CA VAL A 28 2.45 -5.64 5.30
C VAL A 28 1.08 -5.35 4.72
N ARG A 29 0.29 -4.57 5.46
CA ARG A 29 -0.94 -3.94 4.99
C ARG A 29 -0.77 -2.43 5.06
N LEU A 30 -1.03 -1.76 3.94
CA LEU A 30 -0.98 -0.32 3.80
C LEU A 30 -2.38 0.19 3.47
N ASP A 31 -2.98 0.87 4.44
CA ASP A 31 -4.30 1.48 4.32
C ASP A 31 -4.13 2.98 4.04
N VAL A 32 -4.48 3.42 2.83
CA VAL A 32 -4.29 4.81 2.36
C VAL A 32 -5.62 5.57 2.41
N GLU A 33 -5.57 6.80 2.91
CA GLU A 33 -6.71 7.71 2.90
C GLU A 33 -6.43 8.89 1.96
N LEU A 34 -7.30 9.07 0.97
CA LEU A 34 -7.34 10.17 0.00
C LEU A 34 -8.77 10.75 -0.03
N PRO A 35 -9.23 11.42 1.05
CA PRO A 35 -10.63 11.83 1.21
C PRO A 35 -11.09 12.87 0.19
N SER A 36 -10.17 13.58 -0.48
CA SER A 36 -10.51 14.54 -1.55
C SER A 36 -10.57 13.91 -2.95
N VAL A 37 -10.33 12.61 -3.08
CA VAL A 37 -10.39 11.88 -4.35
C VAL A 37 -11.59 10.93 -4.31
N ASP A 38 -12.73 11.41 -4.80
CA ASP A 38 -14.00 10.65 -4.79
C ASP A 38 -14.02 9.47 -5.77
N ASP A 39 -13.30 9.59 -6.90
CA ASP A 39 -13.23 8.55 -7.91
C ASP A 39 -12.28 7.43 -7.45
N ALA A 40 -12.86 6.26 -7.16
CA ALA A 40 -12.13 5.12 -6.61
C ALA A 40 -10.99 4.64 -7.52
N GLU A 41 -11.18 4.67 -8.85
CA GLU A 41 -10.15 4.23 -9.79
C GLU A 41 -9.00 5.25 -9.86
N THR A 42 -9.30 6.54 -9.83
CA THR A 42 -8.29 7.60 -9.73
C THR A 42 -7.48 7.47 -8.44
N ALA A 43 -8.15 7.24 -7.30
CA ALA A 43 -7.48 7.00 -6.02
C ALA A 43 -6.57 5.77 -6.09
N ALA A 44 -7.07 4.67 -6.66
CA ALA A 44 -6.29 3.45 -6.87
C ALA A 44 -5.08 3.68 -7.80
N GLU A 45 -5.25 4.43 -8.90
CA GLU A 45 -4.16 4.75 -9.83
C GLU A 45 -3.06 5.59 -9.16
N ILE A 46 -3.44 6.57 -8.33
CA ILE A 46 -2.50 7.37 -7.53
C ILE A 46 -1.67 6.46 -6.62
N VAL A 47 -2.33 5.58 -5.86
CA VAL A 47 -1.64 4.66 -4.93
C VAL A 47 -0.76 3.66 -5.69
N ARG A 48 -1.22 3.11 -6.82
CA ARG A 48 -0.39 2.22 -7.68
C ARG A 48 0.89 2.92 -8.15
N LYS A 49 0.79 4.17 -8.61
CA LYS A 49 1.95 4.95 -9.04
C LYS A 49 2.90 5.25 -7.88
N ALA A 50 2.37 5.63 -6.72
CA ALA A 50 3.17 5.85 -5.52
C ALA A 50 3.91 4.57 -5.09
N HIS A 51 3.23 3.43 -5.10
CA HIS A 51 3.81 2.13 -4.77
C HIS A 51 4.89 1.66 -5.77
N ALA A 52 4.80 2.07 -7.03
CA ALA A 52 5.82 1.78 -8.04
C ALA A 52 7.14 2.54 -7.78
N VAL A 53 7.08 3.74 -7.21
CA VAL A 53 8.26 4.61 -7.00
C VAL A 53 8.78 4.61 -5.57
N CYS A 54 7.96 4.22 -4.60
CA CYS A 54 8.33 4.21 -3.18
C CYS A 54 9.57 3.33 -2.93
N PRO A 55 10.66 3.87 -2.33
CA PRO A 55 11.87 3.11 -2.06
C PRO A 55 11.64 1.86 -1.22
N TYR A 56 10.76 1.93 -0.20
CA TYR A 56 10.41 0.78 0.64
C TYR A 56 9.73 -0.31 -0.18
N SER A 57 8.72 0.06 -0.97
CA SER A 57 8.01 -0.89 -1.83
C SER A 57 8.93 -1.56 -2.83
N ASN A 58 9.91 -0.84 -3.38
CA ASN A 58 10.91 -1.42 -4.27
C ASN A 58 11.89 -2.35 -3.55
N ALA A 59 12.32 -1.99 -2.33
CA ALA A 59 13.20 -2.85 -1.53
C ALA A 59 12.52 -4.18 -1.12
N THR A 60 11.20 -4.18 -0.94
CA THR A 60 10.45 -5.35 -0.46
C THR A 60 9.78 -6.15 -1.58
N ARG A 61 9.79 -5.66 -2.82
CA ARG A 61 9.10 -6.26 -3.97
C ARG A 61 9.57 -7.70 -4.21
N GLY A 62 8.62 -8.62 -4.29
CA GLY A 62 8.89 -10.06 -4.50
C GLY A 62 9.39 -10.81 -3.27
N ASN A 63 9.73 -10.10 -2.18
CA ASN A 63 10.24 -10.70 -0.95
C ASN A 63 9.14 -10.87 0.11
N ILE A 64 8.26 -9.88 0.24
CA ILE A 64 7.14 -9.89 1.18
C ILE A 64 5.81 -9.59 0.48
N ASP A 65 4.73 -10.06 1.08
CA ASP A 65 3.38 -9.76 0.62
C ASP A 65 2.95 -8.39 1.15
N VAL A 66 2.52 -7.51 0.24
CA VAL A 66 2.03 -6.17 0.57
C VAL A 66 0.62 -6.03 0.03
N ALA A 67 -0.35 -5.86 0.93
CA ALA A 67 -1.73 -5.56 0.57
C ALA A 67 -1.97 -4.04 0.67
N LEU A 68 -2.62 -3.47 -0.34
CA LEU A 68 -2.90 -2.04 -0.44
C LEU A 68 -4.42 -1.82 -0.44
N THR A 69 -4.87 -0.89 0.38
CA THR A 69 -6.23 -0.34 0.28
C THR A 69 -6.17 1.17 0.14
N VAL A 70 -7.19 1.76 -0.49
CA VAL A 70 -7.38 3.20 -0.58
C VAL A 70 -8.85 3.53 -0.33
N ASN A 71 -9.12 4.46 0.59
CA ASN A 71 -10.49 4.84 1.00
C ASN A 71 -11.36 3.61 1.35
N GLY A 72 -10.76 2.59 1.98
CA GLY A 72 -11.41 1.33 2.35
C GLY A 72 -11.64 0.34 1.20
N GLN A 73 -11.17 0.61 -0.02
CA GLN A 73 -11.28 -0.29 -1.17
C GLN A 73 -9.92 -0.93 -1.50
N PRO A 74 -9.87 -2.22 -1.89
CA PRO A 74 -8.62 -2.85 -2.33
C PRO A 74 -8.05 -2.19 -3.58
N VAL A 75 -6.72 -2.04 -3.63
CA VAL A 75 -5.99 -1.60 -4.82
C VAL A 75 -5.45 -2.85 -5.51
N SER A 76 -6.14 -3.29 -6.58
CA SER A 76 -5.71 -4.40 -7.45
C SER A 76 -4.75 -3.97 -8.54
#